data_AF-G5LNH7-F1
#
_entry.id   AF-G5LNH7-F1
#
_cell.length_a   1.000
_cell.length_b   1.000
_cell.length_c   1.000
_cell.angle_alpha   90.00
_cell.angle_beta   90.00
_cell.angle_gamma   90.00
#
_symmetry.space_group_name_H-M   'P 1'
#
loop_
_entity.id
_entity.type
_entity.pdbx_description
1 polymer ?
#
loop_
_entity_poly.entity_id
_entity_poly.type
_entity_poly.pdbx_seq_one_letter_code
_entity_poly.pdbx_strand_id
1 'polypeptide(L)'
;METRGFAMSALSKHKKEVMILLDFLASPEGQMMDRMGFEGTHYVREGEMLKVMPKINAWYPRFMEAANWTPPVEWRTPAMLRYIANSQRYFTADNAFIYPSTFAAAIDSTSNIYNEWTYKFVSGKASFDMWEQYVSAWKAAGGNAMTEYAQEKLK
;
A
#
# COMPACT_ATOMS: atom_id res chain seq x y z
N MET A 1 -0.84 -0.27 -8.03
CA MET A 1 0.41 -0.58 -7.31
C MET A 1 0.58 0.55 -6.31
N GLU A 2 0.52 0.23 -5.02
CA GLU A 2 0.67 1.25 -3.99
C GLU A 2 2.12 1.75 -3.98
N THR A 3 2.34 3.05 -4.13
CA THR A 3 3.65 3.72 -4.11
C THR A 3 4.20 3.87 -2.69
N ARG A 4 4.11 2.81 -1.87
CA ARG A 4 4.81 2.78 -0.58
C ARG A 4 6.26 2.42 -0.82
N GLY A 5 7.08 3.47 -1.04
CA GLY A 5 8.53 3.36 -1.01
C GLY A 5 9.08 3.36 0.42
N PHE A 6 10.35 3.03 0.57
CA PHE A 6 11.08 3.21 1.82
C PHE A 6 11.71 4.60 1.87
N ALA A 7 11.63 5.25 3.02
CA ALA A 7 12.33 6.50 3.29
C ALA A 7 13.32 6.30 4.43
N MET A 8 14.45 7.01 4.37
CA MET A 8 15.44 7.04 5.42
C MET A 8 15.39 8.39 6.14
N SER A 9 15.37 8.35 7.47
CA SER A 9 15.46 9.57 8.29
C SER A 9 16.71 10.36 7.94
N ALA A 10 16.56 11.67 7.74
CA ALA A 10 17.67 12.61 7.53
C ALA A 10 18.68 12.55 8.70
N LEU A 11 18.22 12.20 9.91
CA LEU A 11 19.01 12.14 11.13
C LEU A 11 19.73 10.79 11.35
N SER A 12 19.50 9.79 10.49
CA SER A 12 20.12 8.46 10.66
C SER A 12 21.65 8.57 10.65
N LYS A 13 22.30 7.90 11.61
CA LYS A 13 23.76 7.73 11.66
C LYS A 13 24.24 6.51 10.87
N HIS A 14 23.33 5.66 10.41
CA HIS A 14 23.61 4.38 9.74
C HIS A 14 23.14 4.40 8.28
N LYS A 15 23.38 5.52 7.58
CA LYS A 15 22.84 5.72 6.23
C LYS A 15 23.35 4.69 5.22
N LYS A 16 24.63 4.33 5.34
CA LYS A 16 25.28 3.36 4.46
C LYS A 16 24.70 1.96 4.67
N GLU A 17 24.54 1.56 5.93
CA GLU A 17 24.00 0.24 6.30
C GLU A 17 22.54 0.11 5.86
N VAL A 18 21.73 1.16 6.01
CA VAL A 18 20.36 1.18 5.50
C VAL A 18 20.34 1.00 3.99
N MET A 19 21.22 1.68 3.25
CA MET A 19 21.28 1.53 1.80
C MET A 19 21.72 0.12 1.38
N ILE A 20 22.70 -0.47 2.09
CA ILE A 20 23.11 -1.88 1.85
C ILE A 20 21.93 -2.83 2.06
N LEU A 21 21.14 -2.63 3.12
CA LEU A 21 19.96 -3.45 3.38
C LEU A 21 18.92 -3.30 2.26
N LEU A 22 18.60 -2.07 1.85
CA LEU A 22 17.62 -1.82 0.78
C LEU A 22 18.09 -2.39 -0.57
N ASP A 23 19.40 -2.30 -0.86
CA ASP A 23 20.01 -2.89 -2.06
C ASP A 23 19.89 -4.42 -2.05
N PHE A 24 20.23 -5.06 -0.92
CA PHE A 24 20.03 -6.50 -0.75
C PHE A 24 18.56 -6.90 -0.91
N LEU A 25 17.63 -6.19 -0.27
CA LEU A 25 16.19 -6.48 -0.38
C LEU A 25 15.69 -6.33 -1.82
N ALA A 26 16.31 -5.49 -2.64
CA ALA A 26 16.00 -5.34 -4.06
C ALA A 26 16.68 -6.39 -4.96
N SER A 27 17.69 -7.10 -4.47
CA SER A 27 18.43 -8.11 -5.24
C SER A 27 17.60 -9.38 -5.46
N PRO A 28 17.95 -10.23 -6.45
CA PRO A 28 17.31 -11.53 -6.65
C PRO A 28 17.31 -12.41 -5.39
N GLU A 29 18.39 -12.39 -4.61
CA GLU A 29 18.55 -13.15 -3.37
C GLU A 29 17.67 -12.61 -2.25
N GLY A 30 17.61 -11.28 -2.07
CA GLY A 30 16.72 -10.67 -1.09
C GLY A 30 15.24 -10.90 -1.43
N GLN A 31 14.89 -10.81 -2.71
CA GLN A 31 13.54 -11.13 -3.19
C GLN A 31 13.20 -12.62 -3.03
N MET A 32 14.16 -13.52 -3.25
CA MET A 32 13.99 -14.95 -2.99
C MET A 32 13.68 -15.19 -1.50
N MET A 33 14.47 -14.60 -0.60
CA MET A 33 14.25 -14.70 0.83
C MET A 33 12.90 -14.10 1.25
N ASP A 34 12.59 -12.88 0.80
CA ASP A 34 11.38 -12.17 1.25
C ASP A 34 10.10 -12.80 0.69
N ARG A 35 10.12 -13.26 -0.56
CA ARG A 35 8.91 -13.75 -1.25
C ARG A 35 8.72 -15.26 -1.14
N MET A 36 9.79 -16.03 -1.03
CA MET A 36 9.71 -17.49 -0.88
C MET A 36 10.06 -18.00 0.51
N GLY A 37 10.47 -17.12 1.42
CA GLY A 37 10.85 -17.48 2.79
C GLY A 37 12.21 -18.19 2.83
N PHE A 38 12.38 -19.05 3.84
CA PHE A 38 13.63 -19.76 4.09
C PHE A 38 13.69 -21.18 3.50
N GLU A 39 14.85 -21.53 2.94
CA GLU A 39 15.20 -22.89 2.54
C GLU A 39 15.10 -23.87 3.74
N GLY A 40 14.65 -25.09 3.49
CA GLY A 40 14.37 -26.11 4.51
C GLY A 40 13.02 -25.95 5.21
N THR A 41 12.37 -24.79 5.11
CA THR A 41 11.04 -24.54 5.70
C THR A 41 9.95 -24.32 4.66
N HIS A 42 10.19 -23.40 3.72
CA HIS A 42 9.20 -22.96 2.73
C HIS A 42 9.50 -23.51 1.34
N TYR A 43 10.78 -23.78 1.06
CA TYR A 43 11.22 -24.51 -0.13
C TYR A 43 12.43 -25.37 0.19
N VAL A 44 12.74 -26.36 -0.65
CA VAL A 44 13.99 -27.12 -0.63
C VAL A 44 14.59 -27.17 -2.03
N ARG A 45 15.91 -27.21 -2.13
CA ARG A 45 16.62 -27.38 -3.40
C ARG A 45 16.82 -28.86 -3.70
N GLU A 46 16.30 -29.30 -4.84
CA GLU A 46 16.45 -30.65 -5.39
C GLU A 46 17.23 -30.54 -6.71
N GLY A 47 18.56 -30.43 -6.60
CA GLY A 47 19.45 -30.17 -7.75
C GLY A 47 19.25 -28.76 -8.32
N GLU A 48 18.87 -28.68 -9.60
CA GLU A 48 18.53 -27.40 -10.26
C GLU A 48 17.09 -26.95 -10.00
N MET A 49 16.26 -27.81 -9.42
CA MET A 49 14.85 -27.51 -9.15
C MET A 49 14.63 -27.04 -7.71
N LEU A 50 13.62 -26.21 -7.52
CA LEU A 50 13.12 -25.81 -6.21
C LEU A 50 11.76 -26.44 -5.99
N LYS A 51 11.63 -27.15 -4.87
CA LYS A 51 10.36 -27.73 -4.44
C LYS A 51 9.76 -26.89 -3.33
N VAL A 52 8.54 -26.42 -3.56
CA VAL A 52 7.78 -25.61 -2.62
C VAL A 52 7.14 -26.50 -1.55
N MET A 53 7.28 -26.10 -0.29
CA MET A 53 6.76 -26.82 0.87
C MET A 53 5.42 -26.23 1.32
N PRO A 54 4.50 -27.03 1.92
CA PRO A 54 3.17 -26.55 2.31
C PRO A 54 3.15 -25.31 3.23
N LYS A 55 4.21 -25.10 4.03
CA LYS A 55 4.34 -23.95 4.92
C LYS A 55 4.39 -22.60 4.18
N ILE A 56 4.74 -22.58 2.89
CA ILE A 56 4.76 -21.34 2.10
C ILE A 56 3.39 -20.67 2.05
N ASN A 57 2.29 -21.43 2.19
CA ASN A 57 0.94 -20.89 2.11
C ASN A 57 0.60 -19.92 3.26
N ALA A 58 1.37 -19.94 4.35
CA ALA A 58 1.25 -19.00 5.46
C ALA A 58 2.32 -17.89 5.42
N TRP A 59 3.21 -17.92 4.42
CA TRP A 59 4.25 -16.93 4.23
C TRP A 59 3.72 -15.73 3.45
N TYR A 60 4.25 -14.55 3.75
CA TYR A 60 4.04 -13.35 2.97
C TYR A 60 5.28 -12.46 3.03
N PRO A 61 5.58 -11.70 1.96
CA PRO A 61 6.68 -10.74 1.94
C PRO A 61 6.56 -9.72 3.07
N ARG A 62 7.67 -9.44 3.73
CA ARG A 62 7.76 -8.58 4.91
C ARG A 62 8.29 -7.19 4.59
N PHE A 63 9.06 -7.07 3.51
CA PHE A 63 9.73 -5.83 3.17
C PHE A 63 9.21 -5.28 1.85
N MET A 64 9.63 -5.85 0.73
CA MET A 64 9.43 -5.25 -0.58
C MET A 64 9.15 -6.30 -1.63
N GLU A 65 8.16 -6.05 -2.47
CA GLU A 65 7.93 -6.83 -3.68
C GLU A 65 8.46 -6.08 -4.89
N ALA A 66 9.65 -6.45 -5.36
CA ALA A 66 10.22 -5.91 -6.59
C ALA A 66 9.38 -6.39 -7.78
N ALA A 67 8.80 -5.44 -8.51
CA ALA A 67 7.86 -5.73 -9.60
C ALA A 67 8.50 -6.51 -10.77
N ASN A 68 9.83 -6.41 -10.94
CA ASN A 68 10.60 -7.05 -11.99
C ASN A 68 11.16 -8.43 -11.60
N TRP A 69 10.91 -8.92 -10.38
CA TRP A 69 11.40 -10.22 -9.95
C TRP A 69 10.48 -11.36 -10.44
N THR A 70 11.07 -12.35 -11.09
CA THR A 70 10.38 -13.56 -11.56
C THR A 70 10.68 -14.71 -10.59
N PRO A 71 9.66 -15.36 -10.01
CA PRO A 71 9.90 -16.50 -9.14
C PRO A 71 10.52 -17.67 -9.91
N PRO A 72 11.50 -18.38 -9.34
CA PRO A 72 12.13 -19.53 -9.99
C PRO A 72 11.21 -20.77 -10.02
N VAL A 73 10.13 -20.78 -9.23
CA VAL A 73 9.09 -21.81 -9.23
C VAL A 73 7.75 -21.19 -8.86
N GLU A 74 6.66 -21.69 -9.44
CA GLU A 74 5.31 -21.27 -9.06
C GLU A 74 4.98 -21.80 -7.66
N TRP A 75 4.88 -20.88 -6.70
CA TRP A 75 4.54 -21.19 -5.32
C TRP A 75 3.09 -20.82 -4.97
N ARG A 76 2.41 -20.10 -5.86
CA ARG A 76 1.04 -19.63 -5.64
C ARG A 76 0.06 -20.73 -5.97
N THR A 77 -0.92 -20.91 -5.11
CA THR A 77 -1.99 -21.90 -5.32
C THR A 77 -2.91 -21.46 -6.47
N PRO A 78 -3.66 -22.39 -7.10
CA PRO A 78 -4.69 -22.02 -8.07
C PRO A 78 -5.73 -21.04 -7.53
N ALA A 79 -6.03 -21.08 -6.22
CA ALA A 79 -6.92 -20.11 -5.59
C ALA A 79 -6.31 -18.71 -5.55
N MET A 80 -5.01 -18.59 -5.24
CA MET A 80 -4.29 -17.32 -5.26
C MET A 80 -4.20 -16.73 -6.67
N LEU A 81 -3.92 -17.56 -7.68
CA LEU A 81 -3.90 -17.11 -9.08
C LEU A 81 -5.26 -16.59 -9.54
N ARG A 82 -6.36 -17.27 -9.16
CA ARG A 82 -7.72 -16.77 -9.41
C ARG A 82 -8.00 -15.45 -8.70
N TYR A 83 -7.56 -15.31 -7.45
CA TYR A 83 -7.68 -14.05 -6.72
C TYR A 83 -6.97 -12.91 -7.46
N ILE A 84 -5.72 -13.10 -7.88
CA ILE A 84 -4.95 -12.10 -8.64
C ILE A 84 -5.66 -11.72 -9.95
N ALA A 85 -6.14 -12.72 -10.70
CA ALA A 85 -6.87 -12.48 -11.95
C ALA A 85 -8.18 -11.70 -11.71
N ASN A 86 -8.92 -12.03 -10.65
CA ASN A 86 -10.12 -11.28 -10.26
C ASN A 86 -9.78 -9.86 -9.82
N SER A 87 -8.73 -9.67 -9.01
CA SER A 87 -8.27 -8.34 -8.61
C SER A 87 -7.94 -7.50 -9.84
N GLN A 88 -7.23 -8.04 -10.84
CA GLN A 88 -6.95 -7.33 -12.08
C GLN A 88 -8.22 -7.01 -12.88
N ARG A 89 -9.16 -7.96 -12.96
CA ARG A 89 -10.42 -7.80 -13.70
C ARG A 89 -11.34 -6.74 -13.09
N TYR A 90 -11.41 -6.69 -11.77
CA TYR A 90 -12.34 -5.81 -11.04
C TYR A 90 -11.67 -4.55 -10.49
N PHE A 91 -10.36 -4.38 -10.71
CA PHE A 91 -9.65 -3.17 -10.33
C PHE A 91 -10.03 -2.00 -11.24
N THR A 92 -10.37 -0.89 -10.63
CA THR A 92 -10.45 0.43 -11.30
C THR A 92 -9.39 1.30 -10.65
N ALA A 93 -8.52 1.88 -11.46
CA ALA A 93 -7.51 2.81 -10.95
C ALA A 93 -8.18 4.05 -10.36
N ASP A 94 -7.64 4.52 -9.24
CA ASP A 94 -8.05 5.80 -8.67
C ASP A 94 -7.62 6.94 -9.60
N ASN A 95 -8.38 8.04 -9.60
CA ASN A 95 -8.03 9.26 -10.30
C ASN A 95 -7.15 10.18 -9.44
N ALA A 96 -6.21 9.61 -8.69
CA ALA A 96 -5.42 10.35 -7.72
C ALA A 96 -4.53 11.44 -8.36
N PHE A 97 -4.41 12.57 -7.67
CA PHE A 97 -3.48 13.65 -7.99
C PHE A 97 -2.83 14.17 -6.69
N ILE A 98 -1.75 14.93 -6.83
CA ILE A 98 -1.01 15.49 -5.68
C ILE A 98 -1.48 16.92 -5.44
N TYR A 99 -1.92 17.21 -4.21
CA TYR A 99 -2.16 18.58 -3.77
C TYR A 99 -0.82 19.31 -3.54
N PRO A 100 -0.68 20.57 -3.99
CA PRO A 100 0.47 21.40 -3.65
C PRO A 100 0.61 21.62 -2.14
N SER A 101 1.83 21.90 -1.67
CA SER A 101 2.12 22.13 -0.25
C SER A 101 1.33 23.29 0.36
N THR A 102 0.84 24.22 -0.44
CA THR A 102 -0.05 25.31 -0.01
C THR A 102 -1.38 24.83 0.55
N PHE A 103 -1.81 23.61 0.23
CA PHE A 103 -3.03 23.00 0.76
C PHE A 103 -2.80 22.22 2.07
N ALA A 104 -1.58 22.16 2.62
CA ALA A 104 -1.28 21.33 3.79
C ALA A 104 -2.24 21.59 4.98
N ALA A 105 -2.47 22.85 5.34
CA ALA A 105 -3.39 23.20 6.42
C ALA A 105 -4.85 22.81 6.13
N ALA A 106 -5.29 22.94 4.88
CA ALA A 106 -6.64 22.53 4.46
C ALA A 106 -6.79 21.01 4.50
N ILE A 107 -5.78 20.25 4.05
CA ILE A 107 -5.74 18.79 4.13
C ILE A 107 -5.82 18.34 5.59
N ASP A 108 -5.02 18.91 6.48
CA ASP A 108 -5.03 18.55 7.89
C ASP A 108 -6.40 18.83 8.53
N SER A 109 -6.96 20.02 8.30
CA SER A 109 -8.24 20.41 8.86
C SER A 109 -9.40 19.55 8.34
N THR A 110 -9.46 19.33 7.02
CA THR A 110 -10.49 18.50 6.39
C THR A 110 -10.38 17.03 6.78
N SER A 111 -9.16 16.49 6.95
CA SER A 111 -8.92 15.13 7.44
C SER A 111 -9.44 14.94 8.86
N ASN A 112 -9.26 15.93 9.73
CA ASN A 112 -9.79 15.88 11.09
C ASN A 112 -11.32 15.84 11.11
N ILE A 113 -11.97 16.71 10.31
CA ILE A 113 -13.44 16.70 10.18
C ILE A 113 -13.92 15.37 9.61
N TYR A 114 -13.27 14.85 8.57
CA TYR A 114 -13.58 13.53 8.01
C TYR A 114 -13.50 12.43 9.07
N ASN A 115 -12.37 12.31 9.77
CA ASN A 115 -12.15 11.27 10.77
C ASN A 115 -13.18 11.33 11.91
N GLU A 116 -13.50 12.53 12.40
CA GLU A 116 -14.51 12.73 13.44
C GLU A 116 -15.90 12.25 12.97
N TRP A 117 -16.33 12.68 11.79
CA TRP A 117 -17.65 12.34 11.26
C TRP A 117 -17.76 10.88 10.83
N THR A 118 -16.72 10.31 10.22
CA THR A 118 -16.64 8.87 9.94
C THR A 118 -16.79 8.06 11.22
N TYR A 119 -16.12 8.44 12.30
CA TYR A 119 -16.32 7.80 13.60
C TYR A 119 -17.78 7.92 14.06
N LYS A 120 -18.39 9.10 13.97
CA LYS A 120 -19.80 9.31 14.39
C LYS A 120 -20.76 8.43 13.57
N PHE A 121 -20.62 8.36 12.25
CA PHE A 121 -21.47 7.53 11.40
C PHE A 121 -21.28 6.04 11.68
N VAL A 122 -20.03 5.56 11.71
CA VAL A 122 -19.73 4.12 11.91
C VAL A 122 -20.14 3.65 13.30
N SER A 123 -19.98 4.49 14.33
CA SER A 123 -20.40 4.16 15.69
C SER A 123 -21.90 4.34 15.96
N GLY A 124 -22.67 4.84 14.98
CA GLY A 124 -24.10 5.12 15.14
C GLY A 124 -24.40 6.35 16.01
N LYS A 125 -23.38 7.14 16.40
CA LYS A 125 -23.54 8.44 17.08
C LYS A 125 -24.12 9.51 16.15
N ALA A 126 -24.06 9.28 14.85
CA ALA A 126 -24.75 10.07 13.83
C ALA A 126 -25.45 9.18 12.80
N SER A 127 -26.66 9.58 12.38
CA SER A 127 -27.33 9.02 11.20
C SER A 127 -26.97 9.83 9.95
N PHE A 128 -27.19 9.25 8.77
CA PHE A 128 -26.98 9.94 7.50
C PHE A 128 -27.91 11.15 7.27
N ASP A 129 -28.92 11.38 8.12
CA ASP A 129 -29.71 12.62 8.09
C ASP A 129 -28.84 13.86 8.42
N MET A 130 -27.70 13.66 9.08
CA MET A 130 -26.72 14.70 9.37
C MET A 130 -25.64 14.85 8.28
N TRP A 131 -25.81 14.20 7.12
CA TRP A 131 -24.84 14.27 6.02
C TRP A 131 -24.52 15.70 5.59
N GLU A 132 -25.54 16.55 5.47
CA GLU A 132 -25.35 17.95 5.08
C GLU A 132 -24.55 18.75 6.13
N GLN A 133 -24.67 18.41 7.42
CA GLN A 133 -23.88 19.04 8.47
C GLN A 133 -22.40 18.66 8.35
N TYR A 134 -22.11 17.39 8.08
CA TYR A 134 -20.76 16.92 7.78
C TYR A 134 -20.18 17.65 6.56
N VAL A 135 -20.90 17.66 5.44
CA VAL A 135 -20.46 18.29 4.19
C VAL A 135 -20.19 19.78 4.39
N SER A 136 -21.09 20.49 5.10
CA SER A 136 -20.93 21.90 5.41
C SER A 136 -19.67 22.16 6.25
N ALA A 137 -19.46 21.40 7.32
CA ALA A 137 -18.27 21.50 8.16
C ALA A 137 -16.98 21.21 7.38
N TRP A 138 -16.99 20.18 6.54
CA TRP A 138 -15.84 19.80 5.73
C TRP A 138 -15.49 20.87 4.67
N LYS A 139 -16.51 21.41 4.00
CA LYS A 139 -16.34 22.52 3.03
C LYS A 139 -15.76 23.77 3.71
N ALA A 140 -16.27 24.12 4.88
CA ALA A 140 -15.79 25.27 5.66
C ALA A 140 -14.34 25.09 6.14
N ALA A 141 -13.90 23.85 6.40
CA ALA A 141 -12.55 23.51 6.83
C ALA A 141 -11.47 23.59 5.73
N GLY A 142 -11.81 24.08 4.53
CA GLY A 142 -10.90 24.16 3.37
C GLY A 142 -11.29 23.24 2.21
N GLY A 143 -12.33 22.42 2.39
CA GLY A 143 -12.82 21.49 1.39
C GLY A 143 -13.29 22.12 0.09
N ASN A 144 -13.82 23.35 0.12
CA ASN A 144 -14.22 24.07 -1.11
C ASN A 144 -13.03 24.30 -2.06
N ALA A 145 -11.96 24.93 -1.58
CA ALA A 145 -10.77 25.19 -2.39
C ALA A 145 -10.11 23.89 -2.87
N MET A 146 -10.10 22.85 -2.01
CA MET A 146 -9.60 21.52 -2.40
C MET A 146 -10.44 20.91 -3.53
N THR A 147 -11.77 21.04 -3.47
CA THR A 147 -12.69 20.53 -4.50
C THR A 147 -12.50 21.26 -5.82
N GLU A 148 -12.35 22.58 -5.81
CA GLU A 148 -12.08 23.39 -7.01
C GLU A 148 -10.78 22.96 -7.69
N TYR A 149 -9.71 22.77 -6.91
CA TYR A 149 -8.44 22.29 -7.41
C TYR A 149 -8.54 20.87 -7.98
N ALA A 150 -9.26 19.97 -7.29
CA ALA A 150 -9.50 18.62 -7.78
C ALA A 150 -10.22 18.63 -9.13
N GLN A 151 -11.26 19.46 -9.27
CA GLN A 151 -11.98 19.61 -10.54
C GLN A 151 -11.10 20.16 -11.66
N GLU A 152 -10.10 20.99 -11.36
CA GLU A 152 -9.12 21.43 -12.36
C GLU A 152 -8.22 20.27 -12.83
N LYS A 153 -7.78 19.41 -11.90
CA LYS A 153 -6.85 18.31 -12.20
C LYS A 153 -7.49 17.07 -12.78
N LEU A 154 -8.79 16.88 -12.57
CA LEU A 154 -9.54 15.70 -12.99
C LEU A 154 -10.37 15.89 -14.26
N LYS A 155 -10.33 17.08 -14.86
CA LYS A 155 -10.97 17.38 -16.15
C LYS A 155 -10.19 16.81 -17.32
#